data_AF-A0A0Q5YRK9-F1
#
_entry.id   AF-A0A0Q5YRK9-F1
#
_cell.length_a   1.000
_cell.length_b   1.000
_cell.length_c   1.000
_cell.angle_alpha   90.00
_cell.angle_beta   90.00
_cell.angle_gamma   90.00
#
_symmetry.space_group_name_H-M   'P 1'
#
loop_
_entity.id
_entity.type
_entity.pdbx_description
1 polymer ?
#
loop_
_entity_poly.entity_id
_entity_poly.type
_entity_poly.pdbx_seq_one_letter_code
_entity_poly.pdbx_strand_id
1 'polypeptide(L)'
;MNAAVLASYVKMSTLVDGTMRIVLDVDPKSAPDAFTLLGSPGTPIAIARITDAAAVAHDRQRHETPDALSGQDGAAGVPAHPSRPAAAPSDRKALPIASKVALRCQDPDFAGFLRTDPSGFAMEWERTKRIVGERSDAETAEAFVKRWCGVERKRDIATDDNALRLWREMDRDFQQWAGSRELARRTGKAA
;
A
#
# COMPACT_ATOMS: atom_id res chain seq x y z
N MET A 1 17.86 -21.74 20.53
CA MET A 1 16.60 -21.02 20.82
C MET A 1 16.73 -19.63 20.24
N ASN A 2 15.80 -19.21 19.38
CA ASN A 2 15.80 -17.84 18.85
C ASN A 2 15.32 -16.88 19.94
N ALA A 3 16.09 -15.83 20.21
CA ALA A 3 15.78 -14.86 21.27
C ALA A 3 14.88 -13.71 20.79
N ALA A 4 14.58 -13.65 19.49
CA ALA A 4 13.79 -12.59 18.88
C ALA A 4 13.02 -13.12 17.68
N VAL A 5 11.86 -12.50 17.42
CA VAL A 5 11.03 -12.76 16.25
C VAL A 5 10.78 -11.45 15.51
N LEU A 6 10.88 -11.48 14.18
CA LEU A 6 10.58 -10.34 13.33
C LEU A 6 9.07 -10.23 13.12
N ALA A 7 8.58 -9.01 13.21
CA ALA A 7 7.18 -8.69 13.02
C ALA A 7 7.02 -7.34 12.31
N SER A 8 5.93 -7.17 11.58
CA SER A 8 5.51 -5.91 10.98
C SER A 8 4.40 -5.26 11.78
N TYR A 9 4.50 -3.95 12.00
CA TYR A 9 3.44 -3.18 12.64
C TYR A 9 2.19 -3.09 11.76
N VAL A 10 1.01 -3.33 12.35
CA VAL A 10 -0.29 -3.23 11.66
C VAL A 10 -1.10 -2.05 12.18
N LYS A 11 -1.28 -1.96 13.50
CA LYS A 11 -2.17 -0.98 14.11
C LYS A 11 -1.79 -0.68 15.56
N MET A 12 -1.98 0.58 15.96
CA MET A 12 -1.90 1.05 17.33
C MET A 12 -3.26 1.66 17.72
N SER A 13 -3.73 1.38 18.92
CA SER A 13 -4.93 1.98 19.47
C SER A 13 -4.84 2.12 20.98
N THR A 14 -5.31 3.24 21.51
CA THR A 14 -5.49 3.43 22.95
C THR A 14 -6.83 2.83 23.38
N LEU A 15 -6.81 2.07 24.47
CA LEU A 15 -7.99 1.49 25.08
C LEU A 15 -8.65 2.49 26.06
N VAL A 16 -9.86 2.15 26.51
CA VAL A 16 -10.66 3.01 27.42
C VAL A 16 -10.00 3.22 28.78
N ASP A 17 -9.14 2.30 29.19
CA ASP A 17 -8.36 2.36 30.43
C ASP A 17 -7.03 3.14 30.27
N GLY A 18 -6.81 3.75 29.10
CA GLY A 18 -5.59 4.49 28.78
C GLY A 18 -4.41 3.60 28.38
N THR A 19 -4.55 2.28 28.40
CA THR A 19 -3.48 1.38 27.95
C THR A 19 -3.37 1.38 26.43
N MET A 20 -2.18 1.06 25.92
CA MET A 20 -1.92 1.00 24.49
C MET A 20 -1.97 -0.44 23.99
N ARG A 21 -2.76 -0.69 22.95
CA ARG A 21 -2.78 -1.95 22.21
C ARG A 21 -2.00 -1.78 20.91
N ILE A 22 -1.01 -2.66 20.70
CA ILE A 22 -0.27 -2.79 19.45
C ILE A 22 -0.66 -4.11 18.80
N VAL A 23 -0.94 -4.09 17.50
CA VAL A 23 -1.15 -5.27 16.66
C VAL A 23 0.05 -5.41 15.72
N LEU A 24 0.74 -6.54 15.83
CA LEU A 24 1.91 -6.90 15.02
C LEU A 24 1.59 -8.19 14.24
N ASP A 25 1.98 -8.23 12.98
CA ASP A 25 1.94 -9.43 12.15
C ASP A 25 3.32 -10.10 12.16
N VAL A 26 3.34 -11.41 12.45
CA VAL A 26 4.55 -12.23 12.40
C VAL A 26 4.54 -13.03 11.11
N ASP A 27 5.69 -13.15 10.44
CA ASP A 27 5.83 -13.99 9.24
C ASP A 27 5.43 -15.44 9.57
N PRO A 28 4.65 -16.14 8.72
CA PRO A 28 4.22 -17.51 8.97
C PRO A 28 5.36 -18.49 9.30
N LYS A 29 6.56 -18.27 8.74
CA LYS A 29 7.74 -19.10 9.00
C LYS A 29 8.24 -18.99 10.45
N SER A 30 8.03 -17.84 11.09
CA SER A 30 8.44 -17.56 12.46
C SER A 30 7.30 -17.73 13.47
N ALA A 31 6.10 -18.10 13.02
CA ALA A 31 4.95 -18.28 13.90
C ALA A 31 5.14 -19.34 15.00
N PRO A 32 5.75 -20.52 14.75
CA PRO A 32 5.99 -21.51 15.81
C PRO A 32 6.88 -20.98 16.93
N ASP A 33 7.94 -20.25 16.58
CA ASP A 33 8.84 -19.59 17.54
C ASP A 33 8.09 -18.51 18.33
N ALA A 34 7.27 -17.70 17.66
CA ALA A 34 6.47 -16.68 18.31
C ALA A 34 5.45 -17.26 19.30
N PHE A 35 4.75 -18.35 18.95
CA PHE A 35 3.85 -19.04 19.88
C PHE A 35 4.59 -19.64 21.07
N THR A 36 5.79 -20.17 20.84
CA THR A 36 6.64 -20.71 21.91
C THR A 36 7.09 -19.60 22.88
N LEU A 37 7.46 -18.42 22.35
CA LEU A 37 7.94 -17.30 23.15
C LEU A 37 6.82 -16.49 23.83
N LEU A 38 5.66 -16.33 23.17
CA LEU A 38 4.60 -15.40 23.58
C LEU A 38 3.30 -16.11 24.00
N GLY A 39 3.25 -17.43 23.95
CA GLY A 39 2.02 -18.20 24.16
C GLY A 39 1.47 -18.15 25.59
N SER A 40 2.26 -17.66 26.55
CA SER A 40 1.83 -17.50 27.94
C SER A 40 1.38 -16.06 28.22
N PRO A 41 0.14 -15.84 28.73
CA PRO A 41 -0.30 -14.53 29.17
C PRO A 41 0.64 -13.91 30.21
N GLY A 42 0.88 -12.60 30.11
CA GLY A 42 1.76 -11.88 31.04
C GLY A 42 3.26 -12.05 30.79
N THR A 43 3.67 -12.75 29.72
CA THR A 43 5.09 -12.82 29.34
C THR A 43 5.64 -11.42 29.06
N PRO A 44 6.72 -10.98 29.74
CA PRO A 44 7.34 -9.70 29.47
C PRO A 44 7.98 -9.71 28.10
N ILE A 45 7.76 -8.64 27.34
CA ILE A 45 8.28 -8.49 25.98
C ILE A 45 9.07 -7.18 25.86
N ALA A 46 10.13 -7.23 25.05
CA ALA A 46 10.83 -6.04 24.57
C ALA A 46 10.51 -5.87 23.08
N ILE A 47 10.14 -4.65 22.69
CA ILE A 47 9.87 -4.30 21.30
C ILE A 47 10.93 -3.30 20.86
N ALA A 48 11.64 -3.61 19.77
CA ALA A 48 12.62 -2.72 19.16
C ALA A 48 12.28 -2.48 17.70
N ARG A 49 12.34 -1.21 17.27
CA ARG A 49 12.26 -0.88 15.84
C ARG A 49 13.61 -1.18 15.20
N ILE A 50 13.57 -1.92 14.11
CA ILE A 50 14.76 -2.18 13.28
C ILE A 50 15.07 -0.93 12.44
N THR A 51 16.35 -0.59 12.29
CA THR A 51 16.78 0.50 11.42
C THR A 51 16.59 0.11 9.95
N ASP A 52 16.43 1.11 9.06
CA ASP A 52 16.23 0.86 7.64
C ASP A 52 17.41 0.08 7.03
N ALA A 53 18.64 0.35 7.48
CA ALA A 53 19.83 -0.39 7.07
C ALA A 53 19.79 -1.88 7.47
N ALA A 54 19.32 -2.18 8.68
CA ALA A 54 19.18 -3.54 9.17
C ALA A 54 18.00 -4.28 8.50
N ALA A 55 16.92 -3.57 8.16
CA ALA A 55 15.83 -4.13 7.35
C ALA A 55 16.33 -4.54 5.95
N VAL A 56 17.10 -3.67 5.28
CA VAL A 56 17.70 -3.97 3.97
C VAL A 56 18.68 -5.15 4.05
N ALA A 57 19.50 -5.23 5.11
CA ALA A 57 20.42 -6.34 5.31
C ALA A 57 19.69 -7.68 5.48
N HIS A 58 18.59 -7.69 6.23
CA HIS A 58 17.75 -8.86 6.41
C HIS A 58 17.09 -9.31 5.09
N ASP A 59 16.58 -8.37 4.29
CA ASP A 59 15.99 -8.70 2.99
C ASP A 59 17.03 -9.27 2.01
N ARG A 60 18.27 -8.78 2.03
CA ARG A 60 19.37 -9.38 1.25
C ARG A 60 19.67 -10.82 1.65
N GLN A 61 19.74 -11.09 2.96
CA GLN A 61 19.94 -12.47 3.46
C GLN A 61 18.81 -13.42 3.01
N ARG A 62 17.58 -12.92 2.83
CA ARG A 62 16.48 -13.72 2.28
C ARG A 62 16.65 -14.04 0.79
N HIS A 63 17.29 -13.17 0.02
CA HIS A 63 17.55 -13.38 -1.40
C HIS A 63 18.79 -14.23 -1.67
N GLU A 64 19.70 -14.36 -0.70
CA GLU A 64 20.95 -15.11 -0.84
C GLU A 64 20.82 -16.61 -0.51
N THR A 65 19.62 -17.19 -0.49
CA THR A 65 19.52 -18.66 -0.45
C THR A 65 19.88 -19.19 -1.85
N PRO A 66 21.03 -19.86 -2.02
CA PRO A 66 21.61 -20.03 -3.34
C PRO A 66 21.02 -21.23 -4.07
N ASP A 67 20.72 -21.03 -5.37
CA ASP A 67 20.63 -22.07 -6.42
C ASP A 67 22.00 -22.76 -6.66
N ALA A 68 22.72 -23.09 -5.59
CA ALA A 68 24.01 -23.76 -5.65
C ALA A 68 23.87 -25.17 -5.09
N LEU A 69 23.39 -26.08 -5.95
CA LEU A 69 23.76 -27.50 -6.07
C LEU A 69 22.87 -28.14 -7.15
N SER A 70 23.10 -27.76 -8.41
CA SER A 70 22.68 -28.55 -9.58
C SER A 70 23.91 -28.82 -10.43
N GLY A 71 24.64 -29.86 -10.02
CA GLY A 71 25.87 -30.31 -10.65
C GLY A 71 26.43 -31.53 -9.91
N GLN A 72 25.72 -32.65 -9.96
CA GLN A 72 26.33 -33.97 -9.73
C GLN A 72 25.57 -35.04 -10.51
N ASP A 73 26.24 -35.55 -11.53
CA ASP A 73 25.92 -36.79 -12.23
C ASP A 73 25.95 -37.97 -11.25
N GLY A 74 24.82 -38.64 -11.11
CA GLY A 74 24.67 -39.85 -10.28
C GLY A 74 23.43 -40.61 -10.72
N ALA A 75 23.64 -41.64 -11.53
CA ALA A 75 22.62 -42.55 -12.00
C ALA A 75 22.00 -43.37 -10.85
N ALA A 76 20.73 -43.76 -11.07
CA ALA A 76 19.90 -44.73 -10.34
C ALA A 76 19.05 -44.21 -9.16
N GLY A 77 17.75 -44.06 -9.43
CA GLY A 77 16.68 -44.19 -8.43
C GLY A 77 15.91 -42.92 -8.09
N VAL A 78 15.09 -42.40 -9.01
CA VAL A 78 14.07 -41.38 -8.72
C VAL A 78 12.80 -42.04 -8.17
N PRO A 79 12.40 -41.82 -6.89
CA PRO A 79 11.01 -41.93 -6.51
C PRO A 79 10.25 -40.71 -7.04
N ALA A 80 9.14 -40.96 -7.73
CA ALA A 80 8.29 -39.95 -8.33
C ALA A 80 7.82 -38.92 -7.29
N HIS A 81 8.40 -37.71 -7.32
CA HIS A 81 7.85 -36.56 -6.61
C HIS A 81 6.59 -36.10 -7.37
N PRO A 82 5.42 -35.99 -6.72
CA PRO A 82 4.22 -35.50 -7.38
C PRO A 82 4.43 -34.06 -7.83
N SER A 83 4.18 -33.82 -9.11
CA SER A 83 4.24 -32.51 -9.75
C SER A 83 3.51 -31.47 -8.91
N ARG A 84 4.24 -30.48 -8.40
CA ARG A 84 3.66 -29.30 -7.75
C ARG A 84 2.84 -28.56 -8.80
N PRO A 85 1.51 -28.47 -8.66
CA PRO A 85 0.69 -27.75 -9.64
C PRO A 85 1.12 -26.29 -9.68
N ALA A 86 1.26 -25.75 -10.88
CA ALA A 86 1.49 -24.33 -11.12
C ALA A 86 0.47 -23.54 -10.29
N ALA A 87 0.97 -22.69 -9.39
CA ALA A 87 0.12 -21.89 -8.52
C ALA A 87 -0.82 -21.06 -9.42
N ALA A 88 -2.11 -21.39 -9.35
CA ALA A 88 -3.15 -20.65 -10.04
C ALA A 88 -3.03 -19.15 -9.69
N PRO A 89 -3.31 -18.24 -10.63
CA PRO A 89 -3.25 -16.81 -10.38
C PRO A 89 -4.11 -16.49 -9.15
N SER A 90 -3.47 -16.05 -8.07
CA SER A 90 -4.19 -15.70 -6.85
C SER A 90 -5.19 -14.61 -7.18
N ASP A 91 -6.47 -14.83 -6.87
CA ASP A 91 -7.53 -13.83 -6.93
C ASP A 91 -7.18 -12.66 -6.00
N ARG A 92 -6.40 -11.71 -6.50
CA ARG A 92 -6.11 -10.47 -5.80
C ARG A 92 -7.41 -9.70 -5.74
N LYS A 93 -8.06 -9.77 -4.57
CA LYS A 93 -9.26 -8.98 -4.27
C LYS A 93 -9.00 -7.53 -4.69
N ALA A 94 -9.89 -7.00 -5.52
CA ALA A 94 -9.81 -5.61 -5.95
C ALA A 94 -9.74 -4.70 -4.72
N LEU A 95 -8.85 -3.70 -4.78
CA LEU A 95 -8.69 -2.73 -3.69
C LEU A 95 -10.03 -2.03 -3.41
N PRO A 96 -10.40 -1.83 -2.13
CA PRO A 96 -11.56 -1.02 -1.76
C PRO A 96 -11.48 0.39 -2.37
N ILE A 97 -12.62 0.97 -2.74
CA ILE A 97 -12.67 2.31 -3.36
C ILE A 97 -11.99 3.37 -2.49
N ALA A 98 -12.22 3.36 -1.18
CA ALA A 98 -11.58 4.29 -0.26
C ALA A 98 -10.03 4.22 -0.30
N SER A 99 -9.49 3.02 -0.47
CA SER A 99 -8.04 2.81 -0.63
C SER A 99 -7.55 3.35 -1.97
N LYS A 100 -8.29 3.13 -3.06
CA LYS A 100 -7.97 3.69 -4.38
C LYS A 100 -7.94 5.21 -4.37
N VAL A 101 -8.94 5.85 -3.74
CA VAL A 101 -9.00 7.30 -3.56
C VAL A 101 -7.78 7.79 -2.79
N ALA A 102 -7.46 7.15 -1.66
CA ALA A 102 -6.32 7.56 -0.84
C ALA A 102 -4.98 7.46 -1.59
N LEU A 103 -4.77 6.38 -2.33
CA LEU A 103 -3.57 6.20 -3.17
C LEU A 103 -3.50 7.25 -4.27
N ARG A 104 -4.63 7.56 -4.92
CA ARG A 104 -4.68 8.58 -5.96
C ARG A 104 -4.35 9.98 -5.44
N CYS A 105 -4.86 10.35 -4.26
CA CYS A 105 -4.52 11.66 -3.67
C CYS A 105 -3.04 11.80 -3.33
N GLN A 106 -2.30 10.70 -3.18
CA GLN A 106 -0.85 10.71 -2.96
C GLN A 106 -0.04 10.75 -4.27
N ASP A 107 -0.69 10.59 -5.41
CA ASP A 107 -0.04 10.62 -6.73
C ASP A 107 0.24 12.08 -7.15
N PRO A 108 1.51 12.48 -7.33
CA PRO A 108 1.85 13.85 -7.71
C PRO A 108 1.31 14.22 -9.11
N ASP A 109 1.17 13.25 -10.03
CA ASP A 109 0.59 13.52 -11.33
C ASP A 109 -0.91 13.83 -11.21
N PHE A 110 -1.60 13.27 -10.21
CA PHE A 110 -3.00 13.62 -9.93
C PHE A 110 -3.15 15.05 -9.43
N ALA A 111 -2.26 15.52 -8.55
CA ALA A 111 -2.23 16.93 -8.16
C ALA A 111 -1.91 17.85 -9.36
N GLY A 112 -1.00 17.43 -10.24
CA GLY A 112 -0.71 18.12 -11.50
C GLY A 112 -1.92 18.23 -12.42
N PHE A 113 -2.67 17.14 -12.59
CA PHE A 113 -3.94 17.10 -13.32
C PHE A 113 -4.94 18.11 -12.77
N LEU A 114 -5.22 18.08 -11.46
CA LEU A 114 -6.18 18.99 -10.84
C LEU A 114 -5.84 20.48 -11.01
N ARG A 115 -4.54 20.81 -11.18
CA ARG A 115 -4.06 22.19 -11.43
C ARG A 115 -4.16 22.64 -12.87
N THR A 116 -3.99 21.71 -13.80
CA THR A 116 -3.78 22.03 -15.22
C THR A 116 -5.00 21.76 -16.07
N ASP A 117 -5.95 20.99 -15.54
CA ASP A 117 -7.09 20.55 -16.30
C ASP A 117 -8.06 21.71 -16.64
N PRO A 118 -8.41 21.88 -17.93
CA PRO A 118 -9.28 22.96 -18.39
C PRO A 118 -10.76 22.76 -18.05
N SER A 119 -11.18 21.59 -17.53
CA SER A 119 -12.58 21.25 -17.24
C SER A 119 -13.15 21.97 -16.01
N GLY A 120 -12.41 22.93 -15.45
CA GLY A 120 -12.81 23.72 -14.29
C GLY A 120 -12.20 23.24 -12.96
N PHE A 121 -11.48 22.11 -12.96
CA PHE A 121 -10.81 21.62 -11.75
C PHE A 121 -9.75 22.60 -11.24
N ALA A 122 -9.03 23.28 -12.12
CA ALA A 122 -8.02 24.28 -11.74
C ALA A 122 -8.59 25.41 -10.85
N MET A 123 -9.80 25.90 -11.16
CA MET A 123 -10.43 26.96 -10.38
C MET A 123 -10.84 26.47 -8.98
N GLU A 124 -11.44 25.28 -8.91
CA GLU A 124 -11.88 24.70 -7.64
C GLU A 124 -10.69 24.21 -6.80
N TRP A 125 -9.59 23.83 -7.45
CA TRP A 125 -8.30 23.53 -6.81
C TRP A 125 -7.76 24.76 -6.09
N GLU A 126 -7.67 25.91 -6.77
CA GLU A 126 -7.20 27.15 -6.16
C GLU A 126 -8.12 27.66 -5.05
N ARG A 127 -9.43 27.41 -5.16
CA ARG A 127 -10.37 27.67 -4.07
C ARG A 127 -10.09 26.77 -2.87
N THR A 128 -9.89 25.48 -3.10
CA THR A 128 -9.60 24.50 -2.05
C THR A 128 -8.27 24.83 -1.36
N LYS A 129 -7.24 25.15 -2.12
CA LYS A 129 -5.92 25.55 -1.61
C LYS A 129 -6.02 26.77 -0.68
N ARG A 130 -6.84 27.77 -1.03
CA ARG A 130 -7.08 28.94 -0.17
C ARG A 130 -7.75 28.59 1.16
N ILE A 131 -8.64 27.60 1.18
CA ILE A 131 -9.34 27.17 2.39
C ILE A 131 -8.41 26.35 3.30
N VAL A 132 -7.62 25.47 2.70
CA VAL A 132 -6.77 24.50 3.41
C VAL A 132 -5.44 25.13 3.87
N GLY A 133 -4.98 26.20 3.21
CA GLY A 133 -3.75 26.91 3.53
C GLY A 133 -2.51 26.29 2.90
N GLU A 134 -1.32 26.61 3.46
CA GLU A 134 -0.05 25.99 3.07
C GLU A 134 0.02 24.55 3.59
N ARG A 135 -0.55 23.63 2.81
CA ARG A 135 -0.47 22.18 3.02
C ARG A 135 0.24 21.52 1.85
N SER A 136 0.56 20.24 2.03
CA SER A 136 1.10 19.43 0.94
C SER A 136 0.08 19.27 -0.21
N ASP A 137 0.59 18.92 -1.39
CA ASP A 137 -0.24 18.64 -2.57
C ASP A 137 -1.21 17.49 -2.31
N ALA A 138 -0.77 16.46 -1.57
CA ALA A 138 -1.59 15.31 -1.24
C ALA A 138 -2.75 15.66 -0.31
N GLU A 139 -2.51 16.49 0.71
CA GLU A 139 -3.57 16.98 1.60
C GLU A 139 -4.56 17.89 0.86
N THR A 140 -4.06 18.72 -0.05
CA THR A 140 -4.90 19.58 -0.89
C THR A 140 -5.76 18.77 -1.85
N ALA A 141 -5.20 17.73 -2.48
CA ALA A 141 -5.93 16.80 -3.33
C ALA A 141 -7.00 16.03 -2.56
N GLU A 142 -6.70 15.58 -1.34
CA GLU A 142 -7.71 14.96 -0.47
C GLU A 142 -8.86 15.90 -0.14
N ALA A 143 -8.55 17.15 0.26
CA ALA A 143 -9.58 18.14 0.56
C ALA A 143 -10.43 18.47 -0.68
N PHE A 144 -9.80 18.54 -1.85
CA PHE A 144 -10.46 18.78 -3.12
C PHE A 144 -11.45 17.66 -3.44
N VAL A 145 -11.00 16.40 -3.38
CA VAL A 145 -11.84 15.23 -3.70
C VAL A 145 -13.05 15.16 -2.76
N LYS A 146 -12.84 15.39 -1.45
CA LYS A 146 -13.93 15.44 -0.46
C LYS A 146 -14.98 16.48 -0.82
N ARG A 147 -14.52 17.70 -1.09
CA ARG A 147 -15.39 18.84 -1.44
C ARG A 147 -16.12 18.60 -2.76
N TRP A 148 -15.42 18.13 -3.79
CA TRP A 148 -15.99 17.84 -5.10
C TRP A 148 -17.05 16.74 -5.03
N CYS A 149 -16.77 15.67 -4.27
CA CYS A 149 -17.70 14.55 -4.11
C CYS A 149 -18.81 14.83 -3.08
N GLY A 150 -18.77 15.97 -2.37
CA GLY A 150 -19.75 16.32 -1.35
C GLY A 150 -19.70 15.46 -0.08
N VAL A 151 -18.52 14.97 0.31
CA VAL A 151 -18.33 14.08 1.46
C VAL A 151 -17.30 14.60 2.46
N GLU A 152 -17.48 14.26 3.73
CA GLU A 152 -16.55 14.65 4.81
C GLU A 152 -15.37 13.67 4.92
N ARG A 153 -15.60 12.37 4.68
CA ARG A 153 -14.58 11.33 4.82
C ARG A 153 -14.42 10.55 3.52
N LYS A 154 -13.19 10.19 3.18
CA LYS A 154 -12.87 9.39 1.96
C LYS A 154 -13.63 8.06 1.89
N ARG A 155 -13.91 7.44 3.04
CA ARG A 155 -14.66 6.19 3.11
C ARG A 155 -16.12 6.35 2.68
N ASP A 156 -16.68 7.54 2.80
CA ASP A 156 -18.08 7.82 2.51
C ASP A 156 -18.33 7.81 0.99
N ILE A 157 -17.28 8.02 0.17
CA ILE A 157 -17.31 7.85 -1.29
C ILE A 157 -17.73 6.42 -1.69
N ALA A 158 -17.41 5.41 -0.87
CA ALA A 158 -17.78 4.03 -1.16
C ALA A 158 -19.24 3.71 -0.82
N THR A 159 -19.91 4.55 -0.02
CA THR A 159 -21.26 4.31 0.48
C THR A 159 -22.30 5.26 -0.12
N ASP A 160 -21.89 6.43 -0.61
CA ASP A 160 -22.75 7.39 -1.28
C ASP A 160 -22.62 7.22 -2.81
N ASP A 161 -23.72 6.84 -3.47
CA ASP A 161 -23.75 6.55 -4.91
C ASP A 161 -23.41 7.77 -5.77
N ASN A 162 -23.82 8.97 -5.34
CA ASN A 162 -23.52 10.19 -6.08
C ASN A 162 -22.04 10.57 -5.92
N ALA A 163 -21.50 10.49 -4.71
CA ALA A 163 -20.07 10.68 -4.47
C ALA A 163 -19.22 9.66 -5.26
N LEU A 164 -19.65 8.40 -5.30
CA LEU A 164 -19.00 7.35 -6.08
C LEU A 164 -19.02 7.65 -7.58
N ARG A 165 -20.15 8.14 -8.10
CA ARG A 165 -20.29 8.54 -9.51
C ARG A 165 -19.33 9.68 -9.85
N LEU A 166 -19.33 10.74 -9.06
CA LEU A 166 -18.45 11.91 -9.23
C LEU A 166 -16.96 11.53 -9.15
N TRP A 167 -16.61 10.66 -8.20
CA TRP A 167 -15.26 10.12 -8.09
C TRP A 167 -14.84 9.34 -9.35
N ARG A 168 -15.70 8.45 -9.86
CA ARG A 168 -15.39 7.65 -11.06
C ARG A 168 -15.23 8.51 -12.30
N GLU A 169 -16.03 9.57 -12.42
CA GLU A 169 -15.91 10.56 -13.49
C GLU A 169 -14.54 11.26 -13.42
N MET A 170 -14.17 11.79 -12.25
CA MET A 170 -12.86 12.43 -12.04
C MET A 170 -11.68 11.47 -12.29
N ASP A 171 -11.75 10.23 -11.80
CA ASP A 171 -10.68 9.24 -11.98
C ASP A 171 -10.55 8.84 -13.47
N ARG A 172 -11.66 8.73 -14.20
CA ARG A 172 -11.65 8.50 -15.64
C ARG A 172 -10.98 9.65 -16.39
N ASP A 173 -11.32 10.89 -16.05
CA ASP A 173 -10.77 12.08 -16.71
C ASP A 173 -9.26 12.19 -16.43
N PHE A 174 -8.83 11.89 -15.20
CA PHE A 174 -7.41 11.77 -14.85
C PHE A 174 -6.70 10.69 -15.69
N GLN A 175 -7.28 9.50 -15.85
CA GLN A 175 -6.67 8.43 -16.66
C GLN A 175 -6.49 8.86 -18.13
N GLN A 176 -7.46 9.58 -18.70
CA GLN A 176 -7.37 10.12 -20.06
C GLN A 176 -6.26 11.18 -20.19
N TRP A 177 -6.18 12.09 -19.21
CA TRP A 177 -5.14 13.11 -19.15
C TRP A 177 -3.75 12.48 -19.00
N ALA A 178 -3.59 11.51 -18.11
CA ALA A 178 -2.33 10.81 -17.87
C ALA A 178 -1.86 10.06 -19.12
N GLY A 179 -2.78 9.36 -19.80
CA GLY A 179 -2.49 8.70 -21.07
C GLY A 179 -2.07 9.68 -22.18
N SER A 180 -2.69 10.85 -22.24
CA SER A 180 -2.34 11.91 -23.21
C SER A 180 -0.95 12.49 -22.96
N ARG A 181 -0.58 12.74 -21.70
CA ARG A 181 0.78 13.18 -21.34
C ARG A 181 1.83 12.13 -21.66
N GLU A 182 1.54 10.86 -21.39
CA GLU A 182 2.47 9.78 -21.69
C GLU A 182 2.69 9.62 -23.21
N LEU A 183 1.63 9.76 -24.00
CA LEU A 183 1.74 9.78 -25.46
C LEU A 183 2.56 10.97 -25.97
N ALA A 184 2.37 12.16 -25.40
CA ALA A 184 3.15 13.35 -25.73
C ALA A 184 4.64 13.16 -25.40
N ARG A 185 4.96 12.61 -24.22
CA ARG A 185 6.33 12.26 -23.81
C ARG A 185 6.97 11.28 -24.78
N ARG A 186 6.26 10.23 -25.19
CA ARG A 186 6.77 9.20 -26.13
C ARG A 186 7.00 9.75 -27.53
N THR A 187 6.22 10.72 -27.96
CA THR A 187 6.32 11.32 -29.30
C THR A 187 7.32 12.49 -29.37
N GLY A 188 7.94 12.86 -28.25
CA GLY A 188 8.86 13.99 -28.17
C GLY A 188 8.19 15.35 -28.44
N LYS A 189 6.86 15.37 -28.50
CA LYS A 189 6.08 16.60 -28.63
C LYS A 189 5.97 17.16 -27.22
N ALA A 190 6.71 18.23 -26.93
CA ALA A 190 6.56 18.94 -25.66
C ALA A 190 5.08 19.31 -25.49
N ALA A 191 4.49 18.82 -24.39
CA ALA A 191 3.10 19.05 -24.00
C ALA A 191 2.88 20.49 -23.56
#